data_AF-A0A261Q3Q2-F1
#
_entry.id   AF-A0A261Q3Q2-F1
#
_cell.length_a   1.000
_cell.length_b   1.000
_cell.length_c   1.000
_cell.angle_alpha   90.00
_cell.angle_beta   90.00
_cell.angle_gamma   90.00
#
_symmetry.space_group_name_H-M   'P 1'
#
loop_
_entity.id
_entity.type
_entity.pdbx_description
1 polymer ?
#
loop_
_entity_poly.entity_id
_entity_poly.type
_entity_poly.pdbx_seq_one_letter_code
_entity_poly.pdbx_strand_id
1 'polypeptide(L)'
;MGEPISAVVLQTYASKINALDAEHFSKRTNRGNDQGSRQYYAYRYDAEKQMYWPILLQETGDWETKNTDAAAEELTTWLMSVEKELK
;
A
#
# COMPACT_ATOMS: atom_id res chain seq x y z
N MET A 1 -11.52 11.36 -17.53
CA MET A 1 -10.23 11.96 -17.14
C MET A 1 -10.31 12.17 -15.64
N GLY A 2 -9.54 11.41 -14.85
CA GLY A 2 -9.43 11.67 -13.41
C GLY A 2 -8.84 13.05 -13.16
N GLU A 3 -9.31 13.73 -12.12
CA GLU A 3 -8.72 15.00 -11.71
C GLU A 3 -7.27 14.78 -11.21
N PRO A 4 -6.35 15.73 -11.45
CA PRO A 4 -5.00 15.60 -10.94
C PRO A 4 -5.01 15.60 -9.41
N ILE A 5 -4.39 14.58 -8.81
CA ILE A 5 -4.16 14.53 -7.36
C ILE A 5 -3.34 15.74 -6.95
N SER A 6 -3.86 16.53 -6.01
CA SER A 6 -3.14 17.70 -5.53
C SER A 6 -1.86 17.31 -4.79
N ALA A 7 -0.82 18.15 -4.91
CA ALA A 7 0.45 17.94 -4.21
C ALA A 7 0.27 17.85 -2.69
N VAL A 8 -0.70 18.56 -2.12
CA VAL A 8 -1.04 18.55 -0.70
C VAL A 8 -1.56 17.17 -0.27
N VAL A 9 -2.46 16.59 -1.06
CA VAL A 9 -3.00 15.24 -0.81
C VAL A 9 -1.87 14.21 -0.87
N LEU A 10 -1.05 14.26 -1.92
CA LEU A 10 0.09 13.36 -2.06
C LEU A 10 1.05 13.46 -0.87
N GLN A 11 1.40 14.68 -0.45
CA GLN A 11 2.31 14.91 0.68
C GLN A 11 1.73 14.42 2.02
N THR A 12 0.42 14.57 2.20
CA THR A 12 -0.30 14.09 3.39
C THR A 12 -0.14 12.59 3.54
N TYR A 13 -0.39 11.82 2.48
CA TYR A 13 -0.25 10.37 2.52
C TYR A 13 1.22 9.92 2.55
N ALA A 14 2.12 10.58 1.82
CA ALA A 14 3.54 10.28 1.86
C ALA A 14 4.15 10.43 3.27
N SER A 15 3.67 11.41 4.05
CA SER A 15 4.15 11.61 5.42
C SER A 15 3.88 10.43 6.36
N LYS A 16 2.84 9.63 6.07
CA LYS A 16 2.43 8.47 6.85
C LYS A 16 3.36 7.27 6.66
N ILE A 17 4.09 7.20 5.55
CA ILE A 17 4.97 6.07 5.20
C ILE A 17 6.06 5.86 6.26
N ASN A 18 6.58 6.93 6.85
CA ASN A 18 7.63 6.82 7.86
C ASN A 18 7.15 6.14 9.15
N ALA A 19 5.87 6.29 9.48
CA ALA A 19 5.26 5.70 10.67
C ALA A 19 4.79 4.25 10.45
N LEU A 20 4.87 3.73 9.22
CA LEU A 20 4.40 2.38 8.91
C LEU A 20 5.23 1.32 9.63
N ASP A 21 4.52 0.43 10.31
CA ASP A 21 5.06 -0.84 10.73
C ASP A 21 5.19 -1.78 9.52
N ALA A 22 6.32 -2.46 9.37
CA ALA A 22 6.62 -3.35 8.26
C ALA A 22 6.51 -4.84 8.63
N GLU A 23 6.05 -5.17 9.84
CA GLU A 23 6.10 -6.53 10.39
C GLU A 23 4.72 -7.09 10.77
N HIS A 24 3.72 -6.22 10.98
CA HIS A 24 2.39 -6.63 11.42
C HIS A 24 1.44 -6.89 10.25
N PHE A 25 1.21 -8.18 9.95
CA PHE A 25 0.31 -8.63 8.91
C PHE A 25 -0.80 -9.54 9.46
N SER A 26 -1.96 -9.48 8.81
CA SER A 26 -2.99 -10.49 8.97
C SER A 26 -2.46 -11.87 8.57
N LYS A 27 -3.10 -12.94 9.06
CA LYS A 27 -2.82 -14.28 8.56
C LYS A 27 -3.03 -14.33 7.04
N ARG A 28 -2.02 -14.78 6.30
CA ARG A 28 -2.13 -15.01 4.86
C ARG A 28 -3.12 -16.14 4.59
N THR A 29 -4.15 -15.87 3.78
CA THR A 29 -5.21 -16.84 3.46
C THR A 29 -5.26 -17.12 1.97
N ASN A 30 -5.48 -18.38 1.60
CA ASN A 30 -5.72 -18.76 0.21
C ASN A 30 -7.18 -18.41 -0.14
N ARG A 31 -7.38 -17.63 -1.20
CA ARG A 31 -8.69 -17.24 -1.72
C ARG A 31 -9.09 -18.00 -2.99
N GLY A 32 -8.16 -18.71 -3.62
CA GLY A 32 -8.38 -19.62 -4.73
C GLY A 32 -7.12 -19.78 -5.59
N ASN A 33 -7.32 -20.23 -6.83
CA ASN A 33 -6.26 -20.38 -7.83
C ASN A 33 -6.61 -19.56 -9.07
N ASP A 34 -5.60 -19.14 -9.83
CA ASP A 34 -5.70 -18.43 -11.11
C ASP A 34 -6.43 -17.07 -11.05
N GLN A 35 -6.48 -16.43 -9.89
CA GLN A 35 -6.98 -15.07 -9.67
C GLN A 35 -5.88 -13.99 -9.84
N GLY A 36 -4.63 -14.41 -10.02
CA GLY A 36 -3.48 -13.52 -10.15
C GLY A 36 -3.08 -12.88 -8.81
N SER A 37 -2.40 -11.75 -8.88
CA SER A 37 -2.01 -10.98 -7.69
C SER A 37 -2.11 -9.48 -7.96
N ARG A 38 -2.68 -8.77 -6.99
CA ARG A 38 -2.71 -7.31 -6.92
C ARG A 38 -2.12 -6.90 -5.58
N GLN A 39 -1.10 -6.08 -5.64
CA GLN A 39 -0.32 -5.69 -4.47
C GLN A 39 -0.22 -4.17 -4.38
N TYR A 40 -0.44 -3.63 -3.19
CA TYR A 40 -0.19 -2.23 -2.86
C TYR A 40 1.06 -2.14 -2.01
N TYR A 41 1.99 -1.26 -2.41
CA TYR A 41 3.23 -1.01 -1.70
C TYR A 41 3.38 0.47 -1.35
N ALA A 42 3.98 0.73 -0.20
CA ALA A 42 4.66 1.98 0.09
C ALA A 42 6.18 1.78 0.00
N TYR A 43 6.94 2.84 -0.26
CA TYR A 43 8.39 2.80 -0.30
C TYR A 43 8.96 3.78 0.71
N ARG A 44 9.68 3.26 1.71
CA ARG A 44 10.35 4.07 2.73
C ARG A 44 11.82 4.18 2.41
N TYR A 45 12.36 5.40 2.41
CA TYR A 45 13.79 5.59 2.17
C TYR A 45 14.60 5.18 3.41
N ASP A 46 15.55 4.26 3.23
CA ASP A 46 16.58 3.86 4.18
C ASP A 46 17.84 4.68 3.89
N ALA A 47 18.14 5.64 4.76
CA ALA A 47 19.27 6.55 4.58
C ALA A 47 20.63 5.87 4.80
N GLU A 48 20.69 4.82 5.63
CA GLU A 48 21.93 4.10 5.90
C GLU A 48 22.36 3.30 4.67
N LYS A 49 21.38 2.69 3.99
CA LYS A 49 21.61 1.88 2.79
C LYS A 49 21.44 2.66 1.48
N GLN A 50 21.06 3.94 1.56
CA GLN A 50 20.76 4.80 0.42
C GLN A 50 19.79 4.16 -0.58
N MET A 51 18.77 3.46 -0.07
CA MET A 51 17.84 2.69 -0.90
C MET A 51 16.40 2.84 -0.41
N TYR A 52 15.44 2.59 -1.29
CA TYR A 52 14.04 2.50 -0.90
C TYR A 52 13.68 1.08 -0.50
N TRP A 53 13.14 0.93 0.70
CA TRP A 53 12.61 -0.33 1.23
C TRP A 53 11.12 -0.44 0.93
N PRO A 54 10.66 -1.51 0.24
CA PRO A 54 9.25 -1.73 -0.01
C PRO A 54 8.55 -2.22 1.26
N ILE A 55 7.39 -1.65 1.54
CA ILE A 55 6.47 -2.05 2.61
C ILE A 55 5.19 -2.52 1.95
N LEU A 56 4.88 -3.81 2.05
CA LEU A 56 3.61 -4.36 1.57
C LEU A 56 2.47 -3.80 2.43
N LEU A 57 1.47 -3.21 1.78
CA LEU A 57 0.27 -2.72 2.44
C LEU A 57 -0.86 -3.74 2.35
N GLN A 58 -1.09 -4.30 1.15
CA GLN A 58 -2.10 -5.32 0.93
C GLN A 58 -1.77 -6.16 -0.31
N GLU A 59 -2.04 -7.46 -0.24
CA GLU A 59 -2.04 -8.43 -1.34
C GLU A 59 -3.45 -9.01 -1.46
N THR A 60 -3.97 -9.11 -2.69
CA THR A 60 -5.22 -9.81 -3.03
C THR A 60 -5.04 -10.61 -4.32
N GLY A 61 -5.85 -11.64 -4.53
CA GLY A 61 -5.80 -12.52 -5.70
C GLY A 61 -5.87 -13.97 -5.24
N ASP A 62 -4.90 -14.80 -5.64
CA ASP A 62 -4.79 -16.19 -5.13
C ASP A 62 -4.60 -16.23 -3.61
N TRP A 63 -3.86 -15.26 -3.10
CA TRP A 63 -3.60 -15.06 -1.68
C TRP A 63 -4.11 -13.70 -1.24
N GLU A 64 -4.55 -13.65 0.02
CA GLU A 64 -4.92 -12.41 0.68
C GLU A 64 -4.13 -12.25 1.97
N THR A 65 -3.51 -11.08 2.11
CA THR A 65 -2.96 -10.58 3.37
C THR A 65 -2.97 -9.06 3.34
N LYS A 66 -3.11 -8.43 4.52
CA LYS A 66 -2.96 -6.99 4.68
C LYS A 66 -2.08 -6.66 5.88
N ASN A 67 -1.37 -5.55 5.77
CA ASN A 67 -0.74 -4.91 6.90
C ASN A 67 -1.84 -4.40 7.84
N THR A 68 -1.74 -4.71 9.13
CA THR A 68 -2.76 -4.37 10.13
C THR A 68 -2.54 -3.02 10.78
N ASP A 69 -1.49 -2.30 10.40
CA ASP A 69 -1.27 -0.92 10.82
C ASP A 69 -2.37 0.01 10.29
N ALA A 70 -2.86 0.91 11.15
CA ALA A 70 -3.95 1.81 10.79
C ALA A 70 -3.57 2.77 9.66
N ALA A 71 -2.33 3.25 9.61
CA ALA A 71 -1.84 4.09 8.53
C ALA A 71 -1.68 3.28 7.23
N ALA A 72 -1.34 1.98 7.32
CA ALA A 72 -1.32 1.09 6.16
C ALA A 72 -2.72 0.89 5.56
N GLU A 73 -3.73 0.70 6.41
CA GLU A 73 -5.12 0.56 5.97
C GLU A 73 -5.64 1.85 5.30
N GLU A 74 -5.33 3.01 5.89
CA GLU A 74 -5.70 4.30 5.32
C GLU A 74 -5.00 4.56 3.97
N LEU A 75 -3.69 4.29 3.88
CA LEU A 75 -2.92 4.41 2.63
C LEU A 75 -3.46 3.48 1.55
N THR A 76 -3.76 2.23 1.90
CA THR A 76 -4.31 1.26 0.96
C THR A 76 -5.66 1.73 0.43
N THR A 77 -6.54 2.22 1.31
CA THR A 77 -7.86 2.73 0.94
C THR A 77 -7.75 3.91 -0.02
N TRP A 78 -6.83 4.83 0.24
CA TRP A 78 -6.56 5.95 -0.66
C TRP A 78 -5.98 5.51 -2.00
N LEU A 79 -5.00 4.60 -2.03
CA LEU A 79 -4.46 4.07 -3.28
C LEU A 79 -5.52 3.36 -4.12
N MET A 80 -6.44 2.64 -3.48
CA MET A 80 -7.60 2.04 -4.15
C MET A 80 -8.55 3.08 -4.73
N SER A 81 -8.75 4.23 -4.09
CA SER A 81 -9.58 5.31 -4.65
C SER A 81 -8.91 5.94 -5.87
N VAL A 82 -7.61 6.22 -5.77
CA VAL A 82 -6.81 6.74 -6.89
C VAL A 82 -6.85 5.80 -8.09
N GLU A 83 -6.67 4.49 -7.87
CA GLU A 83 -6.71 3.53 -8.98
C GLU A 83 -8.09 3.47 -9.65
N LYS A 84 -9.18 3.67 -8.90
CA LYS A 84 -10.53 3.74 -9.47
C LYS A 84 -10.72 4.98 -10.36
N GLU A 85 -10.08 6.10 -10.04
CA GLU A 85 -10.15 7.33 -10.85
C GLU A 85 -9.30 7.26 -12.12
N LEU A 86 -8.27 6.40 -12.13
CA LEU A 86 -7.39 6.18 -13.27
C LEU A 86 -7.94 5.17 -14.29
N LYS A 87 -8.89 4.31 -13.89
CA LYS A 87 -9.57 3.34 -14.75
C LYS A 87 -10.78 3.95 -15.45
#